data_AF-A0A832BNT9-F1
#
_entry.id   AF-A0A832BNT9-F1
#
_cell.length_a   1.000
_cell.length_b   1.000
_cell.length_c   1.000
_cell.angle_alpha   90.00
_cell.angle_beta   90.00
_cell.angle_gamma   90.00
#
_symmetry.space_group_name_H-M   'P 1'
#
loop_
_entity.id
_entity.type
_entity.pdbx_description
1 polymer ?
#
loop_
_entity_poly.entity_id
_entity_poly.type
_entity_poly.pdbx_seq_one_letter_code
_entity_poly.pdbx_strand_id
1 'polypeptide(L)'
;MENLDELIEEVVRKIRLRDTIAAIAISTAFVAFEILILILLDVIFVSIASKTTVSIFLLVLAWVLMFSGIYLFTSIPISSPPSKIVADLQGLAKLIEKGYSGRIFVTQETFRKIPPKFGLRANLQVIEVSKEEAEKYAKFGEELSYAIAGAKKINAKVVSTRRLKAGGVEVTTAEEIAETSSKGL
;
A
#
# COMPACT_ATOMS: atom_id res chain seq x y z
N MET A 1 -9.01 -25.35 -5.57
CA MET A 1 -8.05 -24.56 -6.38
C MET A 1 -8.79 -23.54 -7.24
N GLU A 2 -10.01 -23.83 -7.71
CA GLU A 2 -10.85 -22.92 -8.51
C GLU A 2 -11.11 -21.53 -7.90
N ASN A 3 -11.34 -21.41 -6.59
CA ASN A 3 -11.60 -20.12 -5.94
C ASN A 3 -10.42 -19.13 -5.95
N LEU A 4 -9.18 -19.61 -6.08
CA LEU A 4 -8.00 -18.73 -6.06
C LEU A 4 -7.76 -18.10 -7.44
N ASP A 5 -8.02 -18.87 -8.49
CA ASP A 5 -7.87 -18.41 -9.88
C ASP A 5 -8.93 -17.36 -10.22
N GLU A 6 -10.18 -17.54 -9.76
CA GLU A 6 -11.25 -16.54 -9.90
C GLU A 6 -10.90 -15.21 -9.20
N LEU A 7 -10.37 -15.26 -7.98
CA LEU A 7 -9.95 -14.07 -7.23
C LEU A 7 -8.76 -13.35 -7.90
N ILE A 8 -7.81 -14.10 -8.46
CA ILE A 8 -6.67 -13.53 -9.19
C ILE A 8 -7.17 -12.87 -10.49
N GLU A 9 -8.08 -13.51 -11.21
CA GLU A 9 -8.67 -12.97 -12.43
C GLU A 9 -9.45 -11.68 -12.16
N GLU A 10 -10.22 -11.62 -11.07
CA GLU A 10 -10.94 -10.41 -10.67
C GLU A 10 -10.00 -9.25 -10.32
N VAL A 11 -8.89 -9.54 -9.64
CA VAL A 11 -7.85 -8.55 -9.32
C VAL A 11 -7.16 -8.05 -10.58
N VAL A 12 -6.77 -8.95 -11.49
CA VAL A 12 -6.15 -8.57 -12.78
C VAL A 12 -7.10 -7.74 -13.63
N ARG A 13 -8.40 -8.05 -13.62
CA ARG A 13 -9.44 -7.29 -14.34
C ARG A 13 -9.61 -5.89 -13.78
N LYS A 14 -9.62 -5.75 -12.44
CA LYS A 14 -9.66 -4.42 -11.78
C LYS A 14 -8.41 -3.60 -12.05
N ILE A 15 -7.22 -4.22 -12.08
CA ILE A 15 -5.97 -3.53 -12.41
C ILE A 15 -6.00 -3.03 -13.86
N ARG A 16 -6.38 -3.88 -14.82
CA ARG A 16 -6.54 -3.47 -16.23
C ARG A 16 -7.55 -2.36 -16.41
N LEU A 17 -8.70 -2.42 -15.72
CA LEU A 17 -9.71 -1.36 -15.77
C LEU A 17 -9.17 -0.04 -15.26
N ARG A 18 -8.48 -0.04 -14.12
CA ARG A 18 -7.83 1.16 -13.57
C ARG A 18 -6.82 1.74 -14.55
N ASP A 19 -5.95 0.89 -15.11
CA ASP A 19 -4.89 1.34 -16.02
C ASP A 19 -5.50 1.86 -17.34
N THR A 20 -6.61 1.27 -17.80
CA THR A 20 -7.37 1.76 -18.96
C THR A 20 -8.02 3.12 -18.68
N ILE A 21 -8.64 3.29 -17.51
CA ILE A 21 -9.25 4.57 -17.10
C ILE A 21 -8.17 5.66 -16.97
N ALA A 22 -7.01 5.32 -16.39
CA ALA A 22 -5.88 6.22 -16.30
C ALA A 22 -5.37 6.62 -17.70
N ALA A 23 -5.23 5.66 -18.62
CA ALA A 23 -4.82 5.94 -20.00
C ALA A 23 -5.82 6.85 -20.73
N ILE A 24 -7.12 6.62 -20.56
CA ILE A 24 -8.17 7.47 -21.14
C ILE A 24 -8.14 8.87 -20.55
N ALA A 25 -8.00 9.00 -19.22
CA ALA A 25 -7.93 10.30 -18.56
C ALA A 25 -6.69 11.09 -19.00
N ILE A 26 -5.53 10.43 -19.11
CA ILE A 26 -4.29 11.03 -19.64
C ILE A 26 -4.52 11.47 -21.09
N SER A 27 -5.02 10.59 -21.96
CA SER A 27 -5.29 10.92 -23.36
C SER A 27 -6.28 12.08 -23.52
N THR A 28 -7.30 12.16 -22.66
CA THR A 28 -8.30 13.24 -22.69
C THR A 28 -7.69 14.56 -22.23
N ALA A 29 -6.83 14.52 -21.19
CA ALA A 29 -6.10 15.69 -20.73
C ALA A 29 -5.12 16.23 -21.79
N PHE A 30 -4.47 15.34 -22.56
CA PHE A 30 -3.61 15.74 -23.69
C PHE A 30 -4.39 16.52 -24.75
N VAL A 31 -5.54 16.00 -25.19
CA VAL A 31 -6.39 16.67 -26.20
C VAL A 31 -6.91 18.02 -25.68
N ALA A 32 -7.36 18.07 -24.43
CA ALA A 32 -7.84 19.30 -23.82
C ALA A 32 -6.73 20.37 -23.69
N PHE A 33 -5.51 19.95 -23.34
CA PHE A 33 -4.37 20.86 -23.22
C PHE A 33 -3.92 21.43 -24.57
N GLU A 34 -3.95 20.60 -25.62
CA GLU A 34 -3.64 21.04 -26.99
C GLU A 34 -4.65 22.08 -27.49
N ILE A 35 -5.96 21.85 -27.27
CA ILE A 35 -7.01 22.82 -27.58
C ILE A 35 -6.80 24.13 -26.81
N LEU A 36 -6.45 24.04 -25.52
CA LEU A 36 -6.23 25.21 -24.67
C LEU A 36 -5.00 26.03 -25.10
N ILE A 37 -3.93 25.38 -25.55
CA ILE A 37 -2.76 26.03 -26.14
C ILE A 37 -3.14 26.78 -27.43
N LEU A 38 -3.90 26.15 -28.32
CA LEU A 38 -4.35 26.78 -29.57
C LEU A 38 -5.20 28.03 -29.30
N ILE A 39 -6.09 27.98 -28.31
CA ILE A 39 -6.87 29.15 -27.87
C ILE A 39 -5.94 30.23 -27.30
N LEU A 40 -4.98 29.88 -26.44
CA LEU A 40 -4.05 30.85 -25.85
C LEU A 40 -3.20 31.55 -26.92
N LEU A 41 -2.73 30.83 -27.93
CA LEU A 41 -1.98 31.38 -29.07
C LEU A 41 -2.81 32.36 -29.89
N ASP A 42 -4.13 32.23 -29.90
CA ASP A 42 -5.02 33.16 -30.57
C ASP A 42 -5.25 34.45 -29.76
N VAL A 43 -5.24 34.34 -28.43
CA VAL A 43 -5.36 35.48 -27.51
C VAL A 43 -4.05 36.28 -27.39
N ILE A 44 -2.89 35.63 -27.50
CA ILE A 44 -1.59 36.30 -27.41
C ILE A 44 -1.25 36.97 -28.75
N PHE A 45 -0.91 38.26 -28.71
CA PHE A 45 -0.55 39.08 -29.88
C PHE A 45 0.85 38.70 -30.43
N VAL A 46 0.95 37.54 -31.08
CA VAL A 46 2.16 37.07 -31.77
C VAL A 46 2.04 37.44 -33.25
N SER A 47 3.13 37.93 -33.85
CA SER A 47 3.12 38.24 -35.28
C SER A 47 2.80 36.97 -36.09
N ILE A 48 1.99 37.12 -37.14
CA ILE A 48 1.53 35.99 -37.97
C ILE A 48 2.70 35.15 -38.51
N ALA A 49 3.85 35.78 -38.76
CA ALA A 49 5.06 35.11 -39.25
C ALA A 49 5.71 34.17 -38.22
N SER A 50 5.56 34.43 -36.93
CA SER A 50 6.17 33.62 -35.86
C SER A 50 5.15 32.75 -35.10
N LYS A 51 3.84 32.96 -35.30
CA LYS A 51 2.76 32.22 -34.63
C LYS A 51 2.92 30.71 -34.79
N THR A 52 3.22 30.22 -35.99
CA THR A 52 3.41 28.77 -36.25
C THR A 52 4.63 28.21 -35.50
N THR A 53 5.77 28.91 -35.55
CA THR A 53 7.01 28.48 -34.88
C THR A 53 6.87 28.47 -33.37
N VAL A 54 6.24 29.51 -32.80
CA VAL A 54 5.98 29.61 -31.36
C VAL A 54 4.98 28.53 -30.91
N SER A 55 3.98 28.23 -31.73
CA SER A 55 3.01 27.15 -31.46
C SER A 55 3.69 25.80 -31.36
N ILE A 56 4.53 25.46 -32.35
CA ILE A 56 5.27 24.19 -32.38
C ILE A 56 6.20 24.09 -31.17
N PHE A 57 6.90 25.17 -30.83
CA PHE A 57 7.80 25.20 -29.68
C PHE A 57 7.05 24.97 -28.36
N LEU A 58 5.92 25.65 -28.15
CA LEU A 58 5.09 25.46 -26.95
C LEU A 58 4.49 24.05 -26.87
N LEU A 59 4.08 23.47 -28.00
CA LEU A 59 3.57 22.10 -28.05
C LEU A 59 4.65 21.10 -27.63
N VAL A 60 5.87 21.24 -28.17
CA VAL A 60 6.99 20.36 -27.82
C VAL A 60 7.39 20.53 -26.36
N LEU A 61 7.45 21.77 -25.86
CA LEU A 61 7.79 22.05 -24.46
C LEU A 61 6.73 21.45 -23.50
N ALA A 62 5.46 21.59 -23.84
CA ALA A 62 4.35 20.99 -23.09
C ALA A 62 4.47 19.46 -23.03
N TRP A 63 4.77 18.83 -24.16
CA TRP A 63 4.99 17.39 -24.24
C TRP A 63 6.14 16.92 -23.33
N VAL A 64 7.27 17.62 -23.35
CA VAL A 64 8.43 17.29 -22.49
C VAL A 64 8.08 17.43 -21.01
N LEU A 65 7.40 18.52 -20.63
CA LEU A 65 6.98 18.75 -19.24
C LEU A 65 5.98 17.70 -18.76
N MET A 66 5.02 17.31 -19.61
CA MET A 66 4.07 16.25 -19.27
C MET A 66 4.73 14.89 -19.13
N PHE A 67 5.67 14.53 -20.03
CA PHE A 67 6.39 13.27 -19.94
C PHE A 67 7.23 13.19 -18.66
N SER A 68 7.89 14.30 -18.31
CA SER A 68 8.61 14.43 -17.04
C SER A 68 7.69 14.32 -15.83
N GLY A 69 6.51 14.95 -15.88
CA GLY A 69 5.49 14.84 -14.83
C GLY A 69 5.01 13.41 -14.63
N ILE A 70 4.64 12.70 -15.71
CA ILE A 70 4.22 11.29 -15.65
C ILE A 70 5.35 10.42 -15.12
N TYR A 71 6.59 10.63 -15.58
CA TYR A 71 7.75 9.91 -15.07
C TYR A 71 7.93 10.15 -13.56
N LEU A 72 7.84 11.40 -13.09
CA LEU A 72 7.86 11.71 -11.65
C LEU A 72 6.73 11.01 -10.89
N PHE A 73 5.49 11.09 -11.35
CA PHE A 73 4.35 10.47 -10.68
C PHE A 73 4.41 8.93 -10.65
N THR A 74 4.97 8.31 -11.69
CA THR A 74 5.13 6.85 -11.78
C THR A 74 6.41 6.34 -11.11
N SER A 75 7.44 7.18 -10.99
CA SER A 75 8.71 6.85 -10.32
C SER A 75 8.66 7.07 -8.81
N ILE A 76 7.70 7.84 -8.30
CA ILE A 76 7.43 7.87 -6.86
C ILE A 76 6.97 6.47 -6.46
N PRO A 77 7.72 5.75 -5.60
CA PRO A 77 7.28 4.46 -5.12
C PRO A 77 5.96 4.67 -4.41
N ILE A 78 4.90 4.03 -4.91
CA ILE A 78 3.60 3.98 -4.24
C ILE A 78 3.91 3.48 -2.83
N SER A 79 3.79 4.36 -1.84
CA SER A 79 3.98 4.00 -0.45
C SER A 79 3.11 2.80 -0.18
N SER A 80 3.74 1.68 0.17
CA SER A 80 3.02 0.43 0.44
C SER A 80 1.91 0.76 1.43
N PRO A 81 0.67 0.29 1.22
CA PRO A 81 -0.42 0.56 2.16
C PRO A 81 0.07 0.23 3.58
N PRO A 82 -0.34 1.03 4.60
CA PRO A 82 0.22 0.93 5.94
C PRO A 82 0.26 -0.54 6.33
N SER A 83 1.47 -1.05 6.59
CA SER A 83 1.69 -2.48 6.77
C SER A 83 0.76 -2.95 7.88
N LYS A 84 -0.27 -3.72 7.52
CA LYS A 84 -1.14 -4.35 8.51
C LYS A 84 -0.24 -5.22 9.38
N ILE A 85 -0.38 -5.10 10.70
CA ILE A 85 0.47 -5.80 11.66
C ILE A 85 -0.41 -6.73 12.47
N VAL A 86 -0.07 -8.01 12.49
CA VAL A 86 -0.61 -8.97 13.46
C VAL A 86 0.43 -9.16 14.56
N ALA A 87 0.07 -8.98 15.82
CA ALA A 87 1.00 -9.14 16.94
C ALA A 87 0.66 -10.38 17.77
N ASP A 88 1.69 -11.10 18.21
CA ASP A 88 1.57 -12.00 19.36
C ASP A 88 1.59 -11.20 20.68
N LEU A 89 1.36 -11.86 21.82
CA LEU A 89 1.26 -11.18 23.11
C LEU A 89 2.55 -10.41 23.47
N GLN A 90 3.71 -10.98 23.15
CA GLN A 90 5.01 -10.39 23.46
C GLN A 90 5.34 -9.22 22.52
N GLY A 91 5.05 -9.36 21.24
CA GLY A 91 5.18 -8.33 20.22
C GLY A 91 4.25 -7.15 20.50
N LEU A 92 3.02 -7.42 20.96
CA LEU A 92 2.09 -6.38 21.39
C LEU A 92 2.64 -5.56 22.54
N ALA A 93 3.16 -6.21 23.59
CA ALA A 93 3.73 -5.51 24.74
C ALA A 93 4.86 -4.56 24.32
N LYS A 94 5.79 -5.05 23.47
CA LYS A 94 6.89 -4.24 22.93
C LYS A 94 6.41 -3.08 22.05
N LEU A 95 5.40 -3.29 21.20
CA LEU A 95 4.82 -2.23 20.37
C LEU A 95 4.25 -1.11 21.23
N ILE A 96 3.57 -1.46 22.33
CA ILE A 96 3.00 -0.49 23.27
C ILE A 96 4.12 0.26 24.02
N GLU A 97 5.16 -0.43 24.49
CA GLU A 97 6.32 0.22 25.13
C GLU A 97 7.02 1.21 24.19
N LYS A 98 7.07 0.91 22.89
CA LYS A 98 7.64 1.79 21.86
C LYS A 98 6.69 2.91 21.43
N GLY A 99 5.48 2.99 21.98
CA GLY A 99 4.51 4.04 21.66
C GLY A 99 3.88 3.90 20.27
N TYR A 100 3.81 2.69 19.72
CA TYR A 100 3.14 2.46 18.44
C TYR A 100 1.64 2.78 18.54
N SER A 101 1.19 3.76 17.75
CA SER A 101 -0.19 4.27 17.77
C SER A 101 -1.07 3.72 16.63
N GLY A 102 -0.50 2.91 15.73
CA GLY A 102 -1.23 2.34 14.60
C GLY A 102 -2.20 1.23 15.01
N ARG A 103 -3.01 0.79 14.05
CA ARG A 103 -3.95 -0.33 14.25
C ARG A 103 -3.17 -1.65 14.32
N ILE A 104 -3.36 -2.40 15.41
CA ILE A 104 -2.74 -3.69 15.63
C ILE A 104 -3.80 -4.77 15.54
N PHE A 105 -3.55 -5.80 14.74
CA PHE A 105 -4.43 -6.95 14.65
C PHE A 105 -3.97 -8.05 15.61
N VAL A 106 -4.92 -8.71 16.26
CA VAL A 106 -4.63 -9.82 17.18
C VAL A 106 -5.59 -10.96 16.90
N THR A 107 -5.15 -12.19 17.09
CA THR A 107 -6.06 -13.34 16.97
C THR A 107 -6.95 -13.45 18.20
N GLN A 108 -8.09 -14.13 18.08
CA GLN A 108 -8.99 -14.34 19.21
C GLN A 108 -8.30 -15.05 20.40
N GLU A 109 -7.43 -16.02 20.12
CA GLU A 109 -6.68 -16.74 21.15
C GLU A 109 -5.66 -15.85 21.85
N THR A 110 -5.00 -14.95 21.11
CA THR A 110 -4.14 -13.93 21.70
C THR A 110 -4.97 -12.94 22.53
N PHE A 111 -6.11 -12.46 21.99
CA PHE A 111 -6.95 -11.45 22.62
C PHE A 111 -7.44 -11.87 24.01
N ARG A 112 -7.81 -13.14 24.18
CA ARG A 112 -8.22 -13.71 25.49
C ARG A 112 -7.13 -13.63 26.56
N LYS A 113 -5.86 -13.60 26.15
CA LYS A 113 -4.69 -13.57 27.05
C LYS A 113 -4.17 -12.16 27.30
N ILE A 114 -4.68 -11.14 26.58
CA ILE A 114 -4.20 -9.76 26.70
C ILE A 114 -4.68 -9.14 28.03
N PRO A 115 -3.76 -8.58 28.85
CA PRO A 115 -4.12 -7.76 29.99
C PRO A 115 -5.03 -6.58 29.59
N PRO A 116 -6.12 -6.28 30.34
CA PRO A 116 -7.04 -5.19 30.01
C PRO A 116 -6.36 -3.82 29.82
N LYS A 117 -5.25 -3.58 30.53
CA LYS A 117 -4.42 -2.37 30.42
C LYS A 117 -3.88 -2.14 29.00
N PHE A 118 -3.57 -3.21 28.26
CA PHE A 118 -3.08 -3.11 26.89
C PHE A 118 -4.22 -2.86 25.90
N GLY A 119 -5.40 -3.45 26.14
CA GLY A 119 -6.58 -3.23 25.30
C GLY A 119 -7.09 -1.78 25.31
N LEU A 120 -6.85 -1.04 26.40
CA LEU A 120 -7.21 0.39 26.50
C LEU A 120 -6.18 1.33 25.85
N ARG A 121 -4.93 0.87 25.70
CA ARG A 121 -3.81 1.69 25.18
C ARG A 121 -3.55 1.43 23.69
N ALA A 122 -3.90 0.25 23.20
CA ALA A 122 -3.67 -0.15 21.81
C ALA A 122 -4.97 -0.15 21.00
N ASN A 123 -4.89 0.31 19.75
CA ASN A 123 -5.98 0.23 18.79
C ASN A 123 -6.05 -1.20 18.21
N LEU A 124 -6.66 -2.11 18.97
CA LEU A 124 -6.72 -3.54 18.64
C LEU A 124 -7.91 -3.89 17.76
N GLN A 125 -7.67 -4.72 16.74
CA GLN A 125 -8.71 -5.36 15.96
C GLN A 125 -8.55 -6.88 16.02
N VAL A 126 -9.61 -7.57 16.45
CA VAL A 126 -9.59 -9.03 16.58
C VAL A 126 -9.85 -9.68 15.21
N ILE A 127 -9.06 -10.70 14.88
CA ILE A 127 -9.23 -11.54 13.69
C ILE A 127 -9.54 -12.97 14.12
N GLU A 128 -10.51 -13.56 13.45
CA GLU A 128 -10.86 -14.97 13.59
C GLU A 128 -10.06 -15.83 12.59
N VAL A 129 -9.41 -16.86 13.11
CA VAL A 129 -8.55 -17.79 12.38
C VAL A 129 -8.97 -19.20 12.78
N SER A 130 -9.17 -20.08 11.81
CA SER A 130 -9.54 -21.47 12.09
C SER A 130 -8.35 -22.25 12.64
N LYS A 131 -8.63 -23.24 13.49
CA LYS A 131 -7.58 -24.11 14.06
C LYS A 131 -6.81 -24.86 12.97
N GLU A 132 -7.52 -25.31 11.94
CA GLU A 132 -6.96 -26.00 10.77
C GLU A 132 -5.92 -25.15 10.02
N GLU A 133 -6.12 -23.84 9.93
CA GLU A 133 -5.15 -22.93 9.32
C GLU A 133 -3.93 -22.71 10.21
N ALA A 134 -4.13 -22.62 11.53
CA ALA A 134 -3.05 -22.47 12.50
C ALA A 134 -2.19 -23.75 12.62
N GLU A 135 -2.79 -24.93 12.52
CA GLU A 135 -2.09 -26.22 12.60
C GLU A 135 -1.02 -26.39 11.52
N LYS A 136 -1.22 -25.80 10.33
CA LYS A 136 -0.20 -25.77 9.25
C LYS A 136 1.11 -25.10 9.69
N TYR A 137 1.05 -24.28 10.74
CA TYR A 137 2.17 -23.53 11.30
C TYR A 137 2.59 -24.01 12.69
N ALA A 138 2.01 -25.10 13.22
CA ALA A 138 2.18 -25.58 14.60
C ALA A 138 3.65 -25.71 15.06
N LYS A 139 4.58 -25.92 14.13
CA LYS A 139 6.04 -25.95 14.37
C LYS A 139 6.61 -24.67 15.00
N PHE A 140 5.88 -23.56 14.96
CA PHE A 140 6.32 -22.26 15.50
C PHE A 140 5.79 -21.95 16.91
N GLY A 141 5.01 -22.87 17.51
CA GLY A 141 4.34 -22.67 18.80
C GLY A 141 2.94 -22.09 18.62
N GLU A 142 2.03 -22.40 19.53
CA GLU A 142 0.59 -22.18 19.38
C GLU A 142 0.23 -20.73 19.01
N GLU A 143 0.64 -19.75 19.83
CA GLU A 143 0.30 -18.33 19.60
C GLU A 143 0.88 -17.76 18.31
N LEU A 144 2.14 -18.07 18.01
CA LEU A 144 2.80 -17.59 16.81
C LEU A 144 2.20 -18.23 15.55
N SER A 145 1.73 -19.48 15.65
CA SER A 145 1.04 -20.18 14.57
C SER A 145 -0.29 -19.51 14.20
N TYR A 146 -1.09 -19.13 15.20
CA TYR A 146 -2.31 -18.35 14.98
C TYR A 146 -1.99 -16.97 14.39
N ALA A 147 -0.96 -16.28 14.90
CA ALA A 147 -0.55 -14.98 14.38
C ALA A 147 -0.10 -15.05 12.91
N ILE A 148 0.67 -16.08 12.53
CA ILE A 148 1.11 -16.30 11.14
C ILE A 148 -0.08 -16.63 10.23
N ALA A 149 -0.98 -17.50 10.66
CA ALA A 149 -2.17 -17.85 9.89
C ALA A 149 -3.08 -16.62 9.69
N GLY A 150 -3.32 -15.84 10.75
CA GLY A 150 -4.06 -14.59 10.68
C GLY A 150 -3.38 -13.57 9.75
N ALA A 151 -2.06 -13.44 9.84
CA ALA A 151 -1.32 -12.52 8.98
C ALA A 151 -1.37 -12.91 7.50
N LYS A 152 -1.34 -14.21 7.20
CA LYS A 152 -1.51 -14.70 5.83
C LYS A 152 -2.90 -14.39 5.28
N LYS A 153 -3.95 -14.53 6.09
CA LYS A 153 -5.34 -14.24 5.70
C LYS A 153 -5.55 -12.77 5.31
N ILE A 154 -4.88 -11.84 5.98
CA ILE A 154 -5.06 -10.39 5.76
C ILE A 154 -3.90 -9.70 5.04
N ASN A 155 -2.92 -10.48 4.54
CA ASN A 155 -1.67 -9.98 3.95
C ASN A 155 -0.96 -8.95 4.86
N ALA A 156 -0.66 -9.37 6.09
CA ALA A 156 -0.02 -8.59 7.13
C ALA A 156 1.38 -9.10 7.47
N LYS A 157 2.17 -8.26 8.13
CA LYS A 157 3.40 -8.67 8.82
C LYS A 157 3.07 -9.15 10.23
N VAL A 158 3.84 -10.09 10.75
CA VAL A 158 3.71 -10.51 12.15
C VAL A 158 4.76 -9.80 12.99
N VAL A 159 4.38 -9.26 14.14
CA VAL A 159 5.33 -8.77 15.14
C VAL A 159 5.47 -9.78 16.26
N SER A 160 6.70 -10.21 16.48
CA SER A 160 7.08 -11.15 17.53
C SER A 160 8.47 -10.79 18.09
N THR A 161 8.93 -11.53 19.08
CA THR A 161 10.29 -11.40 19.62
C THR A 161 11.37 -11.99 18.70
N ARG A 162 10.96 -12.85 17.75
CA ARG A 162 11.87 -13.55 16.84
C ARG A 162 11.65 -13.09 15.41
N ARG A 163 12.74 -12.87 14.68
CA ARG A 163 12.71 -12.61 13.24
C ARG A 163 12.75 -13.91 12.46
N LEU A 164 11.75 -14.14 11.62
CA LEU A 164 11.68 -15.32 10.75
C LEU A 164 10.74 -15.10 9.56
N LYS A 165 10.87 -15.93 8.53
CA LYS A 165 9.94 -15.96 7.41
C LYS A 165 9.22 -17.31 7.39
N ALA A 166 7.90 -17.30 7.51
CA ALA A 166 7.09 -18.50 7.61
C ALA A 166 5.95 -18.50 6.60
N GLY A 167 5.97 -19.45 5.66
CA GLY A 167 4.87 -19.67 4.70
C GLY A 167 4.46 -18.44 3.87
N GLY A 168 5.43 -17.58 3.54
CA GLY A 168 5.22 -16.33 2.80
C GLY A 168 5.00 -15.09 3.67
N VAL A 169 4.83 -15.26 4.98
CA VAL A 169 4.63 -14.16 5.94
C VAL A 169 5.96 -13.74 6.55
N GLU A 170 6.17 -12.42 6.63
CA GLU A 170 7.34 -11.82 7.28
C GLU A 170 7.04 -11.59 8.78
N VAL A 171 7.86 -12.20 9.64
CA VAL A 171 7.83 -11.95 11.08
C VAL A 171 8.99 -11.02 11.43
N THR A 172 8.64 -9.83 11.90
CA THR A 172 9.58 -8.76 12.26
C THR A 172 9.55 -8.53 13.77
N THR A 173 10.52 -7.78 14.27
CA THR A 173 10.51 -7.32 15.65
C THR A 173 9.90 -5.93 15.74
N ALA A 174 9.51 -5.52 16.96
CA ALA A 174 8.90 -4.20 17.19
C ALA A 174 9.87 -3.05 16.89
N GLU A 175 11.19 -3.29 17.03
CA GLU A 175 12.24 -2.32 16.75
C GLU A 175 12.28 -1.95 15.25
N GLU A 176 12.18 -2.94 14.36
CA GLU A 176 12.16 -2.69 12.90
C GLU A 176 10.92 -1.90 12.45
N ILE A 177 9.77 -2.10 13.12
CA ILE A 177 8.55 -1.34 12.83
C ILE A 177 8.67 0.11 13.27
N ALA A 178 9.26 0.36 14.44
CA ALA A 178 9.49 1.71 14.94
C ALA A 178 10.44 2.51 14.04
N GLU A 179 11.50 1.88 13.52
CA GLU A 179 12.44 2.51 12.56
C GLU A 179 11.81 2.77 11.18
N THR A 180 10.90 1.89 10.74
CA THR A 180 10.18 2.10 9.47
C THR A 180 9.17 3.23 9.60
N SER A 181 8.55 3.38 10.77
CA SER A 181 7.61 4.47 11.06
C SER A 181 8.28 5.84 11.20
N SER A 182 9.57 5.90 11.58
CA SER A 182 10.32 7.16 11.72
C SER A 182 10.95 7.64 10.41
N LYS A 183 11.23 6.72 9.46
CA LYS A 183 11.78 7.04 8.13
C LYS A 183 10.72 7.46 7.10
N GLY A 184 9.44 7.41 7.45
CA GLY A 184 8.32 7.81 6.59
C GLY A 184 7.87 9.27 6.74
N LEU A 185 8.68 10.11 7.39
CA LEU A 185 8.48 11.57 7.53
C LEU A 185 9.40 12.34 6.58
#